data_AF-A0A2V7UC82-F1
#
_entry.id   AF-A0A2V7UC82-F1
#
_cell.length_a   1.000
_cell.length_b   1.000
_cell.length_c   1.000
_cell.angle_alpha   90.00
_cell.angle_beta   90.00
_cell.angle_gamma   90.00
#
_symmetry.space_group_name_H-M   'P 1'
#
loop_
_entity.id
_entity.type
_entity.pdbx_description
1 polymer ?
#
loop_
_entity_poly.entity_id
_entity_poly.type
_entity_poly.pdbx_seq_one_letter_code
_entity_poly.pdbx_strand_id
1 'polypeptide(L)'
;MFSGAGPPAHHARLVVILACAATTPLLPAGALAQTEPELPRVFVDTTYSPPRGGKLITTNAGGDLQAALDASRPGDVIELQAGATFTGNFILPSKPGTDWIYIRSSAHARLPRPGTRVFPSHASLMPRIDTPNRAPA
;
A
#
# COMPACT_ATOMS: atom_id res chain seq x y z
N MET A 1 23.93 -52.21 -71.24
CA MET A 1 23.89 -51.06 -72.18
C MET A 1 22.48 -50.94 -72.71
N PHE A 2 21.84 -49.80 -72.39
CA PHE A 2 20.61 -49.18 -72.92
C PHE A 2 19.30 -49.95 -73.24
N SER A 3 18.22 -49.24 -72.90
CA SER A 3 16.83 -49.32 -73.40
C SER A 3 15.90 -50.21 -72.58
N GLY A 4 14.70 -49.79 -72.18
CA GLY A 4 13.90 -48.61 -72.52
C GLY A 4 12.42 -48.94 -72.28
N ALA A 5 11.58 -47.90 -72.25
CA ALA A 5 10.11 -47.90 -72.45
C ALA A 5 9.19 -48.46 -71.33
N GLY A 6 8.29 -47.60 -70.84
CA GLY A 6 6.94 -48.01 -70.44
C GLY A 6 5.93 -47.67 -71.55
N PRO A 7 4.60 -47.69 -71.33
CA PRO A 7 3.74 -48.55 -70.50
C PRO A 7 2.76 -49.36 -71.41
N PRO A 8 1.73 -50.05 -70.87
CA PRO A 8 0.37 -49.59 -71.22
C PRO A 8 -0.68 -49.69 -70.09
N ALA A 9 -1.65 -48.78 -70.18
CA ALA A 9 -2.80 -48.63 -69.29
C ALA A 9 -3.96 -49.57 -69.65
N HIS A 10 -4.77 -49.98 -68.66
CA HIS A 10 -6.15 -50.46 -68.89
C HIS A 10 -7.08 -50.24 -67.66
N HIS A 11 -8.11 -49.43 -67.91
CA HIS A 11 -9.50 -49.43 -67.40
C HIS A 11 -9.85 -49.40 -65.89
N ALA A 12 -10.30 -48.20 -65.48
CA ALA A 12 -11.62 -47.87 -64.91
C ALA A 12 -12.27 -48.81 -63.87
N ARG A 13 -12.62 -48.25 -62.71
CA ARG A 13 -13.90 -48.52 -62.04
C ARG A 13 -14.32 -47.37 -61.11
N LEU A 14 -15.54 -46.91 -61.35
CA LEU A 14 -16.30 -45.84 -60.71
C LEU A 14 -16.92 -46.34 -59.39
N VAL A 15 -16.78 -45.59 -58.29
CA VAL A 15 -17.58 -45.78 -57.07
C VAL A 15 -17.99 -44.42 -56.53
N VAL A 16 -19.28 -44.12 -56.58
CA VAL A 16 -19.94 -42.97 -55.94
C VAL A 16 -20.59 -43.50 -54.67
N ILE A 17 -20.23 -42.96 -53.50
CA ILE A 17 -20.95 -43.21 -52.25
C ILE A 17 -21.43 -41.87 -51.70
N LEU A 18 -22.75 -41.82 -51.55
CA LEU A 18 -23.59 -40.73 -51.07
C LEU A 18 -23.26 -40.42 -49.59
N ALA A 19 -22.77 -39.22 -49.31
CA ALA A 19 -22.52 -38.76 -47.94
C ALA A 19 -23.76 -38.03 -47.39
N CYS A 20 -24.42 -38.63 -46.41
CA CYS A 20 -25.50 -38.00 -45.63
C CYS A 20 -24.92 -36.92 -44.71
N ALA A 21 -25.40 -35.68 -44.86
CA ALA A 21 -25.03 -34.55 -44.04
C ALA A 21 -25.80 -34.56 -42.70
N ALA A 22 -25.07 -34.45 -41.58
CA ALA A 22 -25.63 -34.09 -40.29
C ALA A 22 -24.87 -32.86 -39.78
N THR A 23 -25.50 -31.69 -39.88
CA THR A 23 -24.91 -30.40 -39.50
C THR A 23 -25.20 -30.13 -38.02
N THR A 24 -24.20 -30.31 -37.15
CA THR A 24 -24.26 -29.87 -35.75
C THR A 24 -23.94 -28.37 -35.66
N PRO A 25 -24.80 -27.50 -35.12
CA PRO A 25 -24.41 -26.12 -34.83
C PRO A 25 -23.44 -26.11 -33.65
N LEU A 26 -22.20 -25.72 -33.91
CA LEU A 26 -21.20 -25.44 -32.89
C LEU A 26 -21.62 -24.14 -32.19
N LEU A 27 -22.14 -24.24 -30.97
CA LEU A 27 -22.34 -23.06 -30.12
C LEU A 27 -20.96 -22.41 -29.88
N PRO A 28 -20.78 -21.09 -30.08
CA PRO A 28 -19.57 -20.44 -29.63
C PRO A 28 -19.54 -20.54 -28.11
N ALA A 29 -18.52 -21.22 -27.58
CA ALA A 29 -18.24 -21.21 -26.16
C ALA A 29 -17.99 -19.75 -25.75
N GLY A 30 -19.01 -19.13 -25.15
CA GLY A 30 -18.88 -17.86 -24.46
C GLY A 30 -17.97 -18.05 -23.25
N ALA A 31 -16.66 -18.06 -23.49
CA ALA A 31 -15.68 -17.97 -22.43
C ALA A 31 -15.67 -16.51 -21.97
N LEU A 32 -16.49 -16.18 -20.98
CA LEU A 32 -16.20 -15.06 -20.10
C LEU A 32 -14.95 -15.44 -19.31
N ALA A 33 -13.79 -15.30 -19.93
CA ALA A 33 -12.51 -15.35 -19.23
C ALA A 33 -12.50 -14.17 -18.26
N GLN A 34 -12.71 -14.45 -16.98
CA GLN A 34 -12.59 -13.46 -15.94
C GLN A 34 -11.11 -13.03 -15.89
N THR A 35 -10.79 -11.87 -16.47
CA THR A 35 -9.42 -11.35 -16.48
C THR A 35 -8.97 -11.18 -15.03
N GLU A 36 -8.02 -12.00 -14.60
CA GLU A 36 -7.43 -11.85 -13.27
C GLU A 36 -6.78 -10.47 -13.15
N PRO A 37 -6.88 -9.81 -11.98
CA PRO A 37 -6.20 -8.55 -11.74
C PRO A 37 -4.69 -8.68 -12.04
N GLU A 38 -4.13 -7.69 -12.73
CA GLU A 38 -2.68 -7.67 -12.96
C GLU A 38 -1.91 -7.43 -11.66
N LEU A 39 -0.72 -8.03 -11.56
CA LEU A 39 0.16 -7.81 -10.41
C LEU A 39 0.64 -6.35 -10.35
N PRO A 40 0.97 -5.83 -9.15
CA PRO A 40 1.52 -4.50 -9.00
C PRO A 40 2.76 -4.31 -9.86
N ARG A 41 2.75 -3.28 -10.71
CA ARG A 41 3.87 -2.95 -11.60
C ARG A 41 4.97 -2.13 -10.89
N VAL A 42 4.66 -1.57 -9.72
CA VAL A 42 5.53 -0.62 -9.01
C VAL A 42 5.58 -0.97 -7.51
N PHE A 43 6.79 -0.98 -6.96
CA PHE A 43 7.02 -1.01 -5.51
C PHE A 43 7.29 0.41 -5.03
N VAL A 44 6.55 0.84 -4.00
CA VAL A 44 6.74 2.15 -3.36
C VAL A 44 7.64 1.97 -2.15
N ASP A 45 8.70 2.78 -2.05
CA ASP A 45 9.49 2.85 -0.81
C ASP A 45 8.67 3.54 0.28
N THR A 46 8.45 2.82 1.38
CA THR A 46 7.69 3.28 2.54
C THR A 46 8.58 3.50 3.77
N THR A 47 9.90 3.58 3.56
CA THR A 47 10.87 3.81 4.63
C THR A 47 10.60 5.17 5.28
N TYR A 48 10.42 5.15 6.61
CA TYR A 48 10.23 6.37 7.38
C TYR A 48 11.48 7.25 7.29
N SER A 49 11.33 8.48 6.80
CA SER A 49 12.38 9.49 6.81
C SER A 49 12.16 10.46 7.97
N PRO A 50 13.02 10.48 9.01
CA PRO A 50 12.89 11.44 10.09
C PRO A 50 13.20 12.88 9.61
N PRO A 51 12.64 13.90 10.27
CA PRO A 51 13.03 15.28 10.05
C PRO A 51 14.54 15.46 10.29
N ARG A 52 15.22 16.12 9.34
CA ARG A 52 16.68 16.34 9.38
C ARG A 52 17.08 17.73 9.90
N GLY A 53 16.11 18.56 10.27
CA GLY A 53 16.30 19.93 10.74
C GLY A 53 15.33 20.28 11.86
N GLY A 54 15.38 21.54 12.30
CA GLY A 54 14.50 22.08 13.34
C GLY A 54 14.98 21.84 14.76
N LYS A 55 14.29 22.47 15.71
CA LYS A 55 14.52 22.36 17.15
C LYS A 55 13.79 21.14 17.71
N LEU A 56 14.47 20.41 18.59
CA LEU A 56 13.82 19.43 19.46
C LEU A 56 13.20 20.15 20.66
N ILE A 57 11.88 20.00 20.83
CA ILE A 57 11.12 20.53 21.97
C ILE A 57 10.68 19.34 22.81
N THR A 58 11.37 19.08 23.92
CA THR A 58 11.05 17.97 24.82
C THR A 58 9.98 18.41 25.82
N THR A 59 8.85 17.69 25.83
CA THR A 59 7.75 17.90 26.78
C THR A 59 7.64 16.68 27.69
N ASN A 60 8.13 16.83 28.93
CA ASN A 60 8.08 15.80 29.96
C ASN A 60 6.66 15.65 30.55
N ALA A 61 6.44 14.60 31.34
CA ALA A 61 5.19 14.41 32.08
C ALA A 61 4.88 15.63 32.96
N GLY A 62 3.63 16.10 32.90
CA GLY A 62 3.21 17.34 33.58
C GLY A 62 3.69 18.63 32.91
N GLY A 63 4.40 18.54 31.78
CA GLY A 63 4.77 19.69 30.95
C GLY A 63 3.58 20.26 30.18
N ASP A 64 3.77 21.49 29.69
CA ASP A 64 2.76 22.21 28.93
C ASP A 64 2.88 21.89 27.43
N LEU A 65 1.98 21.04 26.93
CA LEU A 65 1.89 20.70 25.51
C LEU A 65 1.40 21.89 24.66
N GLN A 66 0.53 22.76 25.18
CA GLN A 66 0.08 23.93 24.43
C GLN A 66 1.24 24.90 24.20
N ALA A 67 2.04 25.17 25.22
CA ALA A 67 3.24 26.00 25.08
C ALA A 67 4.24 25.42 24.07
N ALA A 68 4.38 24.09 24.02
CA ALA A 68 5.23 23.42 23.03
C ALA A 68 4.69 23.59 21.59
N LEU A 69 3.37 23.46 21.40
CA LEU A 69 2.69 23.70 20.11
C LEU A 69 2.82 25.17 19.68
N ASP A 70 2.65 26.09 20.62
CA ASP A 70 2.74 27.53 20.36
C ASP A 70 4.17 27.95 20.00
N ALA A 71 5.18 27.38 20.67
CA ALA A 71 6.59 27.66 20.39
C ALA A 71 7.12 26.97 19.11
N SER A 72 6.44 25.93 18.63
CA SER A 72 6.91 25.16 17.47
C SER A 72 6.87 25.93 16.15
N ARG A 73 7.86 25.66 15.30
CA ARG A 73 7.98 26.20 13.94
C ARG A 73 8.03 25.06 12.94
N PRO A 74 7.63 25.27 11.67
CA PRO A 74 7.81 24.30 10.60
C PRO A 74 9.24 23.75 10.57
N GLY A 75 9.36 22.42 10.54
CA GLY A 75 10.61 21.69 10.66
C GLY A 75 10.93 21.17 12.07
N ASP A 76 10.30 21.70 13.11
CA ASP A 76 10.57 21.29 14.50
C ASP A 76 10.01 19.91 14.85
N VAL A 77 10.57 19.34 15.92
CA VAL A 77 10.12 18.09 16.51
C VAL A 77 9.71 18.33 17.95
N ILE A 78 8.42 18.16 18.24
CA ILE A 78 7.89 18.08 19.59
C ILE A 78 7.97 16.63 20.05
N GLU A 79 8.76 16.37 21.08
CA GLU A 79 8.96 15.06 21.65
C GLU A 79 8.23 14.94 22.99
N LEU A 80 7.19 14.13 22.99
CA LEU A 80 6.34 13.87 24.16
C LEU A 80 6.87 12.67 24.92
N GLN A 81 6.96 12.80 26.25
CA GLN A 81 7.39 11.70 27.09
C GLN A 81 6.47 10.48 26.94
N ALA A 82 7.05 9.32 26.62
CA ALA A 82 6.34 8.05 26.56
C ALA A 82 5.67 7.70 27.90
N GLY A 83 4.43 7.20 27.84
CA GLY A 83 3.64 6.82 29.01
C GLY A 83 3.06 8.00 29.81
N ALA A 84 3.40 9.25 29.47
CA ALA A 84 2.79 10.42 30.08
C ALA A 84 1.36 10.63 29.57
N THR A 85 0.48 11.17 30.42
CA THR A 85 -0.83 11.66 30.01
C THR A 85 -0.82 13.18 30.01
N PHE A 86 -1.09 13.78 28.86
CA PHE A 86 -1.29 15.21 28.68
C PHE A 86 -2.79 15.46 28.65
N THR A 87 -3.34 15.92 29.76
CA THR A 87 -4.76 16.27 29.88
C THR A 87 -4.93 17.75 29.63
N GLY A 88 -5.69 18.12 28.61
CA GLY A 88 -5.91 19.51 28.25
C GLY A 88 -6.78 19.66 27.02
N ASN A 89 -6.99 20.92 26.63
CA ASN A 89 -7.62 21.26 25.38
C ASN A 89 -6.55 21.90 24.49
N PHE A 90 -5.93 21.10 23.62
CA PHE A 90 -4.84 21.56 22.76
C PHE A 90 -5.39 22.11 21.44
N ILE A 91 -4.84 23.23 21.01
CA ILE A 91 -5.12 23.87 19.74
C ILE A 91 -3.84 23.80 18.92
N LEU A 92 -3.96 23.29 17.69
CA LEU A 92 -2.90 23.37 16.69
C LEU A 92 -3.10 24.65 15.86
N PRO A 93 -2.42 25.77 16.20
CA PRO A 93 -2.52 26.98 15.40
C PRO A 93 -1.87 26.77 14.03
N SER A 94 -2.41 27.43 13.01
CA SER A 94 -1.76 27.50 11.70
C SER A 94 -0.42 28.21 11.81
N LYS A 95 0.65 27.58 11.30
CA LYS A 95 2.00 28.14 11.27
C LYS A 95 2.40 28.42 9.81
N PRO A 96 2.96 29.59 9.49
CA PRO A 96 3.42 29.90 8.15
C PRO A 96 4.67 29.07 7.80
N GLY A 97 4.64 28.34 6.70
CA GLY A 97 5.75 27.56 6.17
C GLY A 97 5.29 26.33 5.39
N THR A 98 6.24 25.64 4.76
CA THR A 98 5.98 24.43 3.95
C THR A 98 6.44 23.15 4.63
N ASP A 99 7.27 23.26 5.67
CA ASP A 99 7.80 22.10 6.39
C ASP A 99 6.79 21.56 7.41
N TRP A 100 6.94 20.28 7.74
CA TRP A 100 6.11 19.60 8.73
C TRP A 100 6.57 19.92 10.15
N ILE A 101 5.62 19.97 11.09
CA ILE A 101 5.90 19.94 12.53
C ILE A 101 5.65 18.50 13.00
N TYR A 102 6.69 17.86 13.54
CA TYR A 102 6.61 16.47 13.96
C TYR A 102 6.26 16.40 15.43
N ILE A 103 5.18 15.71 15.78
CA ILE A 103 4.84 15.38 17.17
C ILE A 103 5.07 13.89 17.35
N ARG A 104 6.01 13.50 18.21
CA ARG A 104 6.40 12.09 18.37
C ARG A 104 6.63 11.69 19.82
N SER A 105 6.58 10.39 20.08
CA SER A 105 6.98 9.82 21.37
C SER A 105 8.50 9.87 21.55
N SER A 106 8.95 10.13 22.78
CA SER A 106 10.35 9.97 23.18
C SER A 106 10.84 8.52 23.03
N ALA A 107 9.94 7.54 23.06
CA ALA A 107 10.24 6.12 22.86
C ALA A 107 9.95 5.63 21.43
N HIS A 108 9.83 6.52 20.44
CA HIS A 108 9.50 6.14 19.05
C HIS A 108 10.45 5.09 18.46
N ALA A 109 11.75 5.14 18.80
CA ALA A 109 12.75 4.17 18.35
C ALA A 109 12.53 2.74 18.89
N ARG A 110 11.69 2.58 19.93
CA ARG A 110 11.34 1.29 20.55
C ARG A 110 10.03 0.72 20.00
N LEU A 111 9.35 1.44 19.10
CA LEU A 111 8.17 0.93 18.43
C LEU A 111 8.53 -0.24 17.49
N PRO A 112 7.55 -1.10 17.15
CA PRO A 112 7.77 -2.19 16.21
C PRO A 112 8.41 -1.72 14.91
N ARG A 113 9.28 -2.55 14.35
CA ARG A 113 9.99 -2.26 13.10
C ARG A 113 8.99 -2.06 11.95
N PRO A 114 9.37 -1.31 10.89
CA PRO A 114 8.55 -1.18 9.68
C PRO A 114 8.06 -2.55 9.18
N GLY A 115 6.80 -2.62 8.76
CA GLY A 115 6.12 -3.86 8.39
C GLY A 115 5.47 -4.64 9.55
N THR A 116 5.68 -4.22 10.81
CA THR A 116 5.03 -4.83 11.98
C THR A 116 3.94 -3.91 12.53
N ARG A 117 2.74 -4.45 12.79
CA ARG A 117 1.64 -3.68 13.40
C ARG A 117 1.92 -3.38 14.87
N VAL A 118 1.46 -2.21 15.33
CA VAL A 118 1.43 -1.85 16.75
C VAL A 118 0.34 -2.66 17.48
N PHE A 119 0.58 -2.95 18.75
CA PHE A 119 -0.33 -3.68 19.64
C PHE A 119 -0.51 -2.93 20.96
N PRO A 120 -1.62 -3.15 21.70
CA PRO A 120 -1.88 -2.48 22.98
C PRO A 120 -0.76 -2.61 24.03
N SER A 121 0.04 -3.69 23.99
CA SER A 121 1.22 -3.86 24.84
C SER A 121 2.29 -2.76 24.66
N HIS A 122 2.28 -2.05 23.55
CA HIS A 122 3.20 -0.94 23.26
C HIS A 122 2.67 0.42 23.75
N ALA A 123 1.49 0.48 24.36
CA ALA A 123 0.88 1.73 24.80
C ALA A 123 1.78 2.51 25.78
N SER A 124 2.57 1.83 26.61
CA SER A 124 3.55 2.47 27.51
C SER A 124 4.67 3.20 26.78
N LEU A 125 4.89 2.89 25.51
CA LEU A 125 5.85 3.59 24.64
C LEU A 125 5.23 4.82 23.97
N MET A 126 3.97 5.12 24.23
CA MET A 126 3.24 6.23 23.60
C MET A 126 2.75 7.20 24.67
N PRO A 127 2.76 8.51 24.40
CA PRO A 127 2.05 9.47 25.22
C PRO A 127 0.54 9.29 25.02
N ARG A 128 -0.25 9.65 26.03
CA ARG A 128 -1.71 9.77 25.95
C ARG A 128 -2.07 11.25 25.91
N ILE A 129 -2.90 11.63 24.96
CA ILE A 129 -3.53 12.96 24.90
C ILE A 129 -4.98 12.75 25.34
N ASP A 130 -5.42 13.51 26.34
CA ASP A 130 -6.74 13.36 26.93
C ASP A 130 -7.41 14.72 27.06
N THR A 131 -8.72 14.77 26.84
CA THR A 131 -9.46 16.04 26.82
C THR A 131 -10.57 15.97 27.85
N PRO A 132 -10.61 16.88 28.84
CA PRO A 132 -11.62 16.85 29.89
C PRO A 132 -13.02 17.23 29.40
N ASN A 133 -13.16 17.73 28.17
CA ASN A 133 -14.43 18.15 27.59
C ASN A 133 -14.45 17.94 26.05
N ARG A 134 -15.48 18.45 25.37
CA ARG A 134 -15.65 18.33 23.91
C ARG A 134 -14.94 19.42 23.09
N ALA A 135 -14.18 20.30 23.72
CA ALA A 135 -13.38 21.28 22.98
C ALA A 135 -12.18 20.57 22.31
N PRO A 136 -11.43 21.25 21.42
CA PRO A 136 -10.26 20.68 20.77
C PRO A 136 -9.30 20.03 21.78
N ALA A 137 -8.79 18.87 21.39
CA ALA A 137 -8.01 17.95 22.21
C ALA A 137 -6.53 18.27 22.18
#